data_AF-A0A965BYJ3-F1
#
_entry.id   AF-A0A965BYJ3-F1
#
_cell.length_a   1.000
_cell.length_b   1.000
_cell.length_c   1.000
_cell.angle_alpha   90.00
_cell.angle_beta   90.00
_cell.angle_gamma   90.00
#
_symmetry.space_group_name_H-M   'P 1'
#
loop_
_entity.id
_entity.type
_entity.pdbx_description
1 polymer ?
#
loop_
_entity_poly.entity_id
_entity_poly.type
_entity_poly.pdbx_seq_one_letter_code
_entity_poly.pdbx_strand_id
1 'polypeptide(L)' 'DAAVAEAGAASIKDMGKVMAVLKSRHAAALDMAKAGPMVKARLGG' A
#
# COMPACT_ATOMS: atom_id res chain seq x y z
N ASP A 1 4.97 -4.80 5.04
CA ASP A 1 4.70 -4.01 6.27
C ASP A 1 5.10 -2.57 6.19
N ALA A 2 6.33 -2.23 5.77
CA ALA A 2 6.84 -0.85 5.83
C ALA A 2 5.83 0.22 5.35
N ALA A 3 5.28 0.13 4.14
CA ALA A 3 4.33 1.12 3.64
C ALA A 3 2.95 1.09 4.32
N VAL A 4 2.53 -0.06 4.87
CA VAL A 4 1.26 -0.19 5.62
C VAL A 4 1.39 0.46 6.99
N ALA A 5 2.49 0.18 7.69
CA ALA A 5 2.81 0.78 8.98
C ALA A 5 3.07 2.30 8.85
N GLU A 6 3.79 2.70 7.81
CA GLU A 6 4.12 4.11 7.52
C GLU A 6 2.89 4.92 7.11
N ALA A 7 1.92 4.29 6.43
CA ALA A 7 0.63 4.90 6.14
C ALA A 7 -0.36 4.84 7.33
N GLY A 8 0.00 4.18 8.43
CA GLY A 8 -0.89 3.96 9.59
C GLY A 8 -2.16 3.19 9.23
N ALA A 9 -2.08 2.31 8.23
CA ALA A 9 -3.24 1.66 7.66
C ALA A 9 -3.63 0.41 8.47
N ALA A 10 -4.87 0.39 8.97
CA ALA A 10 -5.40 -0.71 9.79
C ALA A 10 -6.55 -1.45 9.11
N SER A 11 -7.06 -0.93 7.99
CA SER A 11 -8.19 -1.52 7.27
C SER A 11 -8.10 -1.27 5.78
N ILE A 12 -8.92 -1.99 5.00
CA ILE A 12 -8.99 -1.82 3.55
C ILE A 12 -9.39 -0.39 3.12
N LYS A 13 -10.03 0.39 4.01
CA LYS A 13 -10.33 1.82 3.76
C LYS A 13 -9.06 2.67 3.66
N ASP A 14 -7.98 2.25 4.32
CA ASP A 14 -6.70 2.94 4.28
C ASP A 14 -5.82 2.52 3.10
N MET A 15 -6.28 1.59 2.25
CA MET A 15 -5.55 1.13 1.06
C MET A 15 -5.11 2.30 0.16
N GLY A 16 -5.94 3.34 0.02
CA GLY A 16 -5.59 4.53 -0.74
C GLY A 16 -4.37 5.27 -0.17
N LYS A 17 -4.26 5.36 1.16
CA LYS A 17 -3.11 5.98 1.83
C LYS A 17 -1.84 5.16 1.63
N VAL A 18 -1.92 3.83 1.79
CA VAL A 18 -0.78 2.94 1.56
C VAL A 18 -0.27 3.07 0.12
N MET A 19 -1.17 3.09 -0.86
CA MET A 19 -0.82 3.26 -2.27
C MET A 19 -0.21 4.63 -2.53
N ALA A 20 -0.65 5.70 -1.85
CA ALA A 20 -0.04 7.01 -1.95
C ALA A 20 1.40 7.05 -1.41
N VAL A 21 1.66 6.44 -0.25
CA VAL A 21 3.02 6.30 0.33
C VAL A 21 3.93 5.50 -0.61
N LEU A 22 3.44 4.35 -1.11
CA LEU A 22 4.16 3.53 -2.07
C LEU A 22 4.48 4.28 -3.36
N LYS A 23 3.55 5.09 -3.86
CA LYS A 23 3.73 5.90 -5.07
C LYS A 23 4.73 7.04 -4.83
N SER A 24 4.64 7.72 -3.69
CA SER A 24 5.60 8.79 -3.37
C SER A 24 7.04 8.28 -3.25
N ARG A 25 7.26 7.10 -2.65
CA ARG A 25 8.61 6.58 -2.40
C ARG A 25 9.15 5.71 -3.51
N HIS A 26 8.27 5.04 -4.25
CA HIS A 26 8.68 3.99 -5.18
C HIS A 26 7.95 4.04 -6.53
N ALA A 27 7.22 5.11 -6.90
CA ALA A 27 6.47 5.15 -8.17
C ALA A 27 7.28 4.77 -9.42
N ALA A 28 8.56 5.10 -9.47
CA ALA A 28 9.43 4.80 -10.62
C ALA A 28 9.93 3.35 -10.67
N ALA A 29 9.93 2.64 -9.54
CA ALA A 29 10.50 1.29 -9.41
C ALA A 29 9.47 0.23 -9.01
N LEU A 30 8.30 0.64 -8.50
CA LEU A 30 7.27 -0.23 -7.99
C LEU A 30 6.17 -0.44 -9.03
N ASP A 31 5.98 -1.71 -9.39
CA ASP A 31 4.84 -2.13 -10.18
C ASP A 31 3.56 -2.07 -9.33
N MET A 32 2.77 -1.02 -9.56
CA MET A 32 1.51 -0.79 -8.85
C MET A 32 0.46 -1.88 -9.12
N ALA A 33 0.56 -2.57 -10.26
CA ALA A 33 -0.34 -3.69 -10.58
C ALA A 33 -0.07 -4.90 -9.67
N LYS A 34 1.19 -5.10 -9.25
CA LYS A 34 1.57 -6.12 -8.26
C LYS A 34 1.34 -5.65 -6.83
N ALA A 35 1.56 -4.36 -6.54
CA ALA A 35 1.41 -3.82 -5.19
C ALA A 35 -0.05 -3.82 -4.71
N GLY A 36 -1.02 -3.54 -5.59
CA GLY A 36 -2.44 -3.46 -5.24
C GLY A 36 -3.00 -4.72 -4.55
N PRO A 37 -2.86 -5.92 -5.16
CA PRO A 37 -3.28 -7.18 -4.54
C PRO A 37 -2.55 -7.48 -3.22
N MET A 38 -1.26 -7.16 -3.12
CA MET A 38 -0.49 -7.37 -1.90
C MET A 38 -0.96 -6.50 -0.74
N VAL A 39 -1.20 -5.20 -0.99
CA VAL A 39 -1.74 -4.27 0.00
C VAL A 39 -3.15 -4.69 0.41
N LYS A 40 -3.99 -5.09 -0.56
CA LYS A 40 -5.34 -5.59 -0.30
C LYS A 40 -5.33 -6.83 0.58
N ALA A 41 -4.47 -7.80 0.30
CA ALA A 41 -4.32 -9.01 1.12
C ALA A 41 -3.82 -8.71 2.54
N ARG A 42 -3.00 -7.67 2.73
CA ARG A 42 -2.54 -7.25 4.07
C ARG A 42 -3.58 -6.47 4.88
N LEU A 43 -4.48 -5.75 4.22
CA LEU A 43 -5.48 -4.87 4.88
C LEU A 43 -6.89 -5.44 4.95
N GLY A 44 -7.17 -6.49 4.17
CA GLY A 44 -8.48 -7.12 4.04
C GLY A 44 -8.47 -8.63 4.25
N GLY A 45 -7.39 -9.15 4.83
CA GLY A 45 -7.41 -10.48 5.48
C GLY A 45 -8.13 -10.41 6.82
#